data_AF-A0A166QBY2-F1
#
_entry.id   AF-A0A166QBY2-F1
#
_cell.length_a   1.000
_cell.length_b   1.000
_cell.length_c   1.000
_cell.angle_alpha   90.00
_cell.angle_beta   90.00
_cell.angle_gamma   90.00
#
_symmetry.space_group_name_H-M   'P 1'
#
loop_
_entity.id
_entity.type
_entity.pdbx_description
1 polymer ?
#
loop_
_entity_poly.entity_id
_entity_poly.type
_entity_poly.pdbx_seq_one_letter_code
_entity_poly.pdbx_strand_id
1 'polypeptide(L)'
;MRKRGVPVEITDWILRLNTGRTTVLSFDGFVSAAFDVLNGMDQGNPLSMILYGFYGPDLLKFWGDVDELQTAFMDDTTFMVAGNMF
;
A
#
# COMPACT_ATOMS: atom_id res chain seq x y z
N MET A 1 -6.71 -8.72 1.08
CA MET A 1 -7.90 -8.94 0.22
C MET A 1 -8.72 -10.16 0.65
N ARG A 2 -8.19 -11.41 0.58
CA ARG A 2 -8.94 -12.62 0.98
C ARG A 2 -9.49 -12.56 2.41
N LYS A 3 -8.69 -12.11 3.39
CA LYS A 3 -9.11 -11.84 4.79
C LYS A 3 -10.33 -10.91 4.90
N ARG A 4 -10.51 -10.02 3.91
CA ARG A 4 -11.57 -9.01 3.84
C ARG A 4 -12.74 -9.45 2.95
N GLY A 5 -12.85 -10.75 2.61
CA GLY A 5 -14.00 -11.34 1.92
C GLY A 5 -14.04 -11.15 0.39
N VAL A 6 -12.96 -10.67 -0.24
CA VAL A 6 -12.90 -10.55 -1.70
C VAL A 6 -12.88 -11.93 -2.35
N PRO A 7 -13.72 -12.21 -3.36
CA PRO A 7 -13.76 -13.48 -4.09
C PRO A 7 -12.39 -13.95 -4.60
N VAL A 8 -12.14 -15.25 -4.56
CA VAL A 8 -10.83 -15.83 -4.87
C VAL A 8 -10.42 -15.55 -6.31
N GLU A 9 -11.38 -15.56 -7.23
CA GLU A 9 -11.21 -15.29 -8.66
C GLU A 9 -10.59 -13.90 -8.89
N ILE A 10 -11.04 -12.91 -8.11
CA ILE A 10 -10.50 -11.54 -8.16
C ILE A 10 -9.11 -11.52 -7.54
N THR A 11 -8.90 -12.16 -6.39
CA THR A 11 -7.58 -12.16 -5.75
C THR A 11 -6.51 -12.88 -6.58
N ASP A 12 -6.88 -13.95 -7.27
CA ASP A 12 -6.00 -14.72 -8.15
C ASP A 12 -5.74 -13.98 -9.45
N TRP A 13 -6.72 -13.22 -9.95
CA TRP A 13 -6.50 -12.31 -11.07
C TRP A 13 -5.48 -11.21 -10.70
N ILE A 14 -5.61 -10.57 -9.54
CA ILE A 14 -4.63 -9.58 -9.06
C ILE A 14 -3.25 -10.19 -8.82
N LEU A 15 -3.17 -11.42 -8.29
CA LEU A 15 -1.90 -12.13 -8.14
C LEU A 15 -1.22 -12.34 -9.49
N ARG A 16 -1.97 -12.86 -10.48
CA ARG A 16 -1.45 -13.08 -11.84
C ARG A 16 -1.01 -11.79 -12.51
N LEU A 17 -1.75 -10.70 -12.34
CA LEU A 17 -1.38 -9.37 -12.84
C LEU A 17 0.01 -8.93 -12.33
N ASN A 18 0.37 -9.31 -11.10
CA ASN A 18 1.61 -8.87 -10.48
C ASN A 18 2.76 -9.90 -10.57
N THR A 19 2.54 -11.06 -11.19
CA THR A 19 3.51 -12.17 -11.23
C THR A 19 4.40 -12.09 -12.48
N GLY A 20 5.69 -12.37 -12.34
CA GLY A 20 6.61 -12.49 -13.48
C GLY A 20 6.93 -11.16 -14.17
N ARG A 21 6.77 -10.03 -13.46
CA ARG A 21 7.08 -8.71 -13.98
C ARG A 21 8.58 -8.45 -13.93
N THR A 22 9.08 -7.79 -14.96
CA THR A 22 10.44 -7.25 -15.04
C THR A 22 10.37 -5.76 -15.33
N THR A 23 11.34 -4.98 -14.85
CA THR A 23 11.40 -3.54 -15.13
C THR A 23 12.82 -3.07 -15.43
N VAL A 24 12.93 -1.84 -15.93
CA VAL A 24 14.18 -1.09 -16.09
C VAL A 24 14.02 0.24 -15.35
N LEU A 25 15.11 0.75 -14.79
CA LEU A 25 15.19 2.11 -14.27
C LEU A 25 15.73 3.03 -15.36
N SER A 26 15.05 4.15 -15.60
CA SER A 26 15.46 5.16 -16.58
C SER A 26 15.44 6.54 -15.94
N PHE A 27 16.60 7.18 -15.81
CA PHE A 27 16.75 8.53 -15.27
C PHE A 27 18.04 9.16 -15.81
N ASP A 28 18.03 10.47 -16.08
CA ASP A 28 19.21 11.25 -16.50
C ASP A 28 20.05 10.64 -17.64
N GLY A 29 19.38 9.97 -18.59
CA GLY A 29 20.03 9.30 -19.72
C GLY A 29 20.68 7.95 -19.38
N PHE A 30 20.63 7.51 -18.12
CA PHE A 30 20.97 6.15 -17.71
C PHE A 30 19.76 5.22 -17.87
N VAL A 31 20.02 4.00 -18.35
CA VAL A 31 19.04 2.90 -18.39
C VAL A 31 19.69 1.67 -17.76
N SER A 32 19.04 1.07 -16.76
CA SER A 32 19.53 -0.15 -16.12
C SER A 32 19.34 -1.38 -17.02
N ALA A 33 20.02 -2.47 -16.70
CA ALA A 33 19.60 -3.79 -17.17
C ALA A 33 18.19 -4.10 -16.63
N ALA A 34 17.45 -4.97 -17.33
CA ALA A 34 16.17 -5.45 -16.85
C ALA A 34 16.37 -6.36 -15.62
N PHE A 35 15.47 -6.24 -14.64
CA PHE A 35 15.46 -7.08 -13.44
C PHE A 35 14.05 -7.41 -12.98
N ASP A 36 13.92 -8.48 -12.20
CA ASP A 36 12.63 -8.97 -11.70
C ASP A 36 12.04 -8.01 -10.65
N VAL A 37 10.75 -7.72 -10.80
CA VAL A 37 9.97 -6.96 -9.81
C VAL A 37 9.42 -7.93 -8.78
N LEU A 38 10.12 -8.03 -7.65
CA LEU A 38 9.76 -8.96 -6.58
C LEU A 38 8.56 -8.49 -5.75
N ASN A 39 8.35 -7.17 -5.65
CA ASN A 39 7.31 -6.56 -4.81
C ASN A 39 6.85 -5.21 -5.38
N GLY A 40 5.74 -4.69 -4.84
CA GLY A 40 5.18 -3.40 -5.24
C GLY A 40 4.31 -3.50 -6.48
N MET A 41 3.68 -2.39 -6.87
CA MET A 41 2.88 -2.26 -8.09
C MET A 41 3.47 -1.19 -8.99
N ASP A 42 3.07 -1.22 -10.25
CA ASP A 42 3.54 -0.26 -11.23
C ASP A 42 3.03 1.15 -10.89
N GLN A 43 3.89 2.16 -11.03
CA GLN A 43 3.51 3.55 -10.82
C GLN A 43 2.47 3.96 -11.87
N GLY A 44 1.44 4.70 -11.44
CA GLY A 44 0.33 5.08 -12.31
C GLY A 44 -0.73 4.00 -12.53
N ASN A 45 -0.61 2.83 -11.89
CA ASN A 45 -1.65 1.81 -11.95
C ASN A 45 -2.94 2.32 -11.25
N PRO A 46 -4.10 2.40 -11.94
CA PRO A 46 -5.34 2.93 -11.36
C PRO A 46 -5.91 2.05 -10.23
N LEU A 47 -5.55 0.76 -10.19
CA LEU A 47 -5.98 -0.14 -9.11
C LEU A 47 -5.17 0.05 -7.84
N SER A 48 -4.03 0.74 -7.90
CA SER A 48 -3.08 0.82 -6.79
C SER A 48 -3.71 1.35 -5.51
N MET A 49 -4.52 2.40 -5.62
CA MET A 49 -5.17 3.04 -4.48
C MET A 49 -6.24 2.14 -3.84
N ILE A 50 -7.03 1.45 -4.67
CA ILE A 50 -8.06 0.51 -4.20
C ILE A 50 -7.40 -0.67 -3.48
N LEU A 51 -6.33 -1.22 -4.06
CA LEU A 51 -5.60 -2.34 -3.49
C LEU A 51 -4.89 -1.95 -2.19
N TYR A 52 -4.39 -0.71 -2.08
CA TYR A 52 -3.87 -0.18 -0.84
C TYR A 52 -4.91 -0.16 0.27
N GLY A 53 -6.18 0.16 -0.02
CA GLY A 53 -7.27 0.08 0.96
C GLY A 53 -7.47 -1.32 1.56
N PHE A 54 -7.08 -2.39 0.86
CA PHE A 54 -7.09 -3.76 1.40
C PHE A 54 -5.82 -4.14 2.17
N TYR A 55 -4.75 -3.35 2.09
CA TYR A 55 -3.45 -3.58 2.73
C TYR A 55 -3.24 -2.67 3.94
N GLY A 56 -3.43 -1.36 3.77
CA GLY A 56 -3.20 -0.31 4.76
C GLY A 56 -3.86 -0.52 6.12
N PRO A 57 -5.12 -0.98 6.24
CA PRO A 57 -5.74 -1.12 7.55
C PRO A 57 -5.10 -2.17 8.46
N ASP A 58 -4.34 -3.15 7.92
CA ASP A 58 -3.55 -4.06 8.77
C ASP A 58 -2.22 -3.42 9.22
N LEU A 59 -1.76 -2.35 8.57
CA LEU A 59 -0.58 -1.58 8.98
C LEU A 59 -0.93 -0.55 10.06
N LEU A 60 -2.14 -0.02 10.03
CA LEU A 60 -2.63 0.92 11.02
C LEU A 60 -2.91 0.19 12.33
N LYS A 61 -2.15 0.53 13.38
CA LYS A 61 -2.54 0.21 14.75
C LYS A 61 -3.45 1.33 15.23
N PHE A 62 -4.71 1.02 15.49
CA PHE A 62 -5.64 1.92 16.14
C PHE A 62 -5.37 1.88 17.64
N TRP A 63 -4.88 2.97 18.19
CA TRP A 63 -4.77 3.16 19.63
C TRP A 63 -6.13 3.69 20.11
N GLY A 64 -6.77 2.93 21.00
CA GLY A 64 -8.15 3.18 21.42
C GLY A 64 -8.28 4.21 22.55
N ASP A 65 -7.33 5.13 22.68
CA ASP A 65 -7.41 6.19 23.69
C ASP A 65 -8.36 7.29 23.23
N VAL A 66 -9.18 7.80 24.15
CA VAL A 66 -10.17 8.85 23.87
C VAL A 66 -9.53 10.21 23.62
N ASP A 67 -8.28 10.39 24.06
CA ASP A 67 -7.50 11.63 23.91
C ASP A 67 -6.54 11.61 22.70
N GLU A 68 -6.60 10.58 21.87
CA GLU A 68 -5.79 10.42 20.65
C GLU A 68 -6.64 10.53 19.38
N LEU A 69 -6.20 11.36 18.43
CA LEU A 69 -6.78 11.44 17.09
C LEU A 69 -5.81 10.86 16.07
N GLN A 70 -6.23 9.80 15.39
CA GLN A 70 -5.50 9.18 14.29
C GLN A 70 -6.22 9.44 12.96
N THR A 71 -5.51 9.97 11.98
CA THR A 71 -5.99 10.11 10.60
C THR A 71 -5.03 9.39 9.65
N ALA A 72 -5.59 8.70 8.66
CA ALA A 72 -4.82 8.02 7.63
C ALA A 72 -5.38 8.40 6.26
N PHE A 73 -4.49 8.80 5.36
CA PHE A 73 -4.77 9.11 3.97
C PHE A 73 -3.76 8.35 3.10
N MET A 74 -4.20 7.27 2.46
CA MET A 74 -3.29 6.39 1.72
C MET A 74 -2.11 5.95 2.60
N ASP A 75 -0.88 6.18 2.17
CA ASP A 75 0.36 5.89 2.90
C ASP A 75 0.72 6.93 3.97
N ASP A 76 0.09 8.10 3.96
CA ASP A 76 0.27 9.11 4.99
C ASP A 76 -0.58 8.80 6.22
N THR A 77 0.07 8.67 7.38
CA THR A 77 -0.61 8.49 8.67
C THR A 77 -0.17 9.57 9.64
N THR A 78 -1.12 10.29 10.22
CA THR A 78 -0.88 11.31 11.24
C THR A 78 -1.47 10.87 12.57
N PHE A 79 -0.67 11.00 13.63
CA PHE A 79 -1.10 10.83 15.01
C PHE A 79 -1.05 12.18 15.73
N MET A 80 -2.14 12.54 16.40
CA MET A 80 -2.25 13.74 17.20
C MET A 80 -2.64 13.36 18.62
N VAL A 81 -1.87 13.85 19.59
CA VAL A 81 -2.08 13.60 21.03
C VAL A 81 -2.22 14.92 21.78
N ALA A 82 -3.18 14.98 22.69
CA ALA A 82 -3.31 16.10 23.62
C ALA A 82 -2.74 15.69 24.99
N GLY A 83 -1.80 16.48 25.51
CA GLY A 83 -1.28 16.31 26.87
C GLY A 83 -1.82 17.40 27.80
N ASN A 84 -2.07 17.05 29.06
CA ASN A 84 -2.33 18.07 30.08
C ASN A 84 -1.04 18.81 30.42
N MET A 85 -1.09 20.14 30.49
CA MET A 85 -0.02 20.94 31.08
C MET A 85 -0.01 20.74 32.60
N PHE A 86 1.19 20.64 33.18
CA PHE A 86 1.45 20.47 34.62
C PHE A 86 0.92 21.64 35.46
#